data_AF-A0A1Z8A782-F1
#
_entry.id   AF-A0A1Z8A782-F1
#
_cell.length_a   1.000
_cell.length_b   1.000
_cell.length_c   1.000
_cell.angle_alpha   90.00
_cell.angle_beta   90.00
_cell.angle_gamma   90.00
#
_symmetry.space_group_name_H-M   'P 1'
#
loop_
_entity.id
_entity.type
_entity.pdbx_description
1 polymer ?
#
loop_
_entity_poly.entity_id
_entity_poly.type
_entity_poly.pdbx_seq_one_letter_code
_entity_poly.pdbx_strand_id
1 'polypeptide(L)'
;MMLEELTAVAAADLPVREFAEHLKLGSGFADDGSEDAVLEVCLRSAMAAIEVRIGKALMTRRFSWELTRWGADGEQTLPIAPVVAVTSVTFVDRLSVETILDAASYVLERDSQRPKIVGILPSIPESGRVILTFDAGFGDWTGVPADLRHAVLLQAAAFYENRAGEGRANGMPFGVGALIEAYRPIRIGGVR
;
A
#
# COMPACT_ATOMS: atom_id res chain seq x y z
N MET A 1 4.02 -2.63 17.10
CA MET A 1 3.83 -1.70 15.97
C MET A 1 2.59 -2.16 15.23
N MET A 2 1.66 -1.26 14.93
CA MET A 2 0.41 -1.58 14.23
C MET A 2 0.24 -0.60 13.07
N LEU A 3 0.01 -1.12 11.87
CA LEU A 3 -0.29 -0.31 10.68
C LEU A 3 -1.76 -0.51 10.33
N GLU A 4 -2.50 0.58 10.23
CA GLU A 4 -3.92 0.60 9.90
C GLU A 4 -4.14 1.50 8.67
N GLU A 5 -4.98 1.04 7.76
CA GLU A 5 -5.45 1.85 6.62
C GLU A 5 -6.65 2.69 7.08
N LEU A 6 -6.54 4.02 6.96
CA LEU A 6 -7.60 4.94 7.37
C LEU A 6 -8.58 5.27 6.23
N THR A 7 -8.15 5.13 4.98
CA THR A 7 -8.97 5.40 3.80
C THR A 7 -8.84 4.27 2.79
N ALA A 8 -9.97 3.69 2.39
CA ALA A 8 -10.02 2.71 1.31
C ALA A 8 -10.07 3.41 -0.07
N VAL A 9 -9.58 2.72 -1.11
CA VAL A 9 -9.76 3.14 -2.51
C VAL A 9 -11.25 3.10 -2.87
N ALA A 10 -11.80 4.21 -3.37
CA ALA A 10 -13.19 4.26 -3.80
C ALA A 10 -13.42 3.38 -5.04
N ALA A 11 -14.60 2.78 -5.16
CA ALA A 11 -14.92 1.90 -6.30
C ALA A 11 -14.79 2.63 -7.65
N ALA A 12 -15.13 3.92 -7.70
CA ALA A 12 -15.01 4.76 -8.90
C ALA A 12 -13.56 4.98 -9.36
N ASP A 13 -12.58 4.83 -8.46
CA ASP A 13 -11.15 4.99 -8.80
C ASP A 13 -10.53 3.68 -9.31
N LEU A 14 -11.26 2.55 -9.21
CA LEU A 14 -10.79 1.27 -9.70
C LEU A 14 -10.94 1.15 -11.22
N PRO A 15 -9.98 0.52 -11.91
CA PRO A 15 -9.97 0.40 -13.37
C PRO A 15 -10.90 -0.72 -13.87
N VAL A 16 -12.16 -0.76 -13.43
CA VAL A 16 -13.12 -1.83 -13.75
C VAL A 16 -13.32 -1.96 -15.26
N ARG A 17 -13.50 -0.84 -15.97
CA ARG A 17 -13.70 -0.84 -17.42
C ARG A 17 -12.46 -1.25 -18.20
N GLU A 18 -11.27 -0.80 -17.78
CA GLU A 18 -10.00 -1.23 -18.37
C GLU A 18 -9.78 -2.74 -18.14
N PHE A 19 -10.19 -3.26 -16.98
CA PHE A 19 -10.12 -4.69 -16.70
C PHE A 19 -11.11 -5.51 -17.53
N ALA A 20 -12.34 -5.02 -17.72
CA ALA A 20 -13.31 -5.65 -18.63
C ALA A 20 -12.78 -5.72 -20.08
N GLU A 21 -12.16 -4.63 -20.55
CA GLU A 21 -11.49 -4.58 -21.85
C GLU A 21 -10.31 -5.58 -21.92
N HIS A 22 -9.53 -5.71 -20.85
CA HIS A 22 -8.43 -6.68 -20.74
C HIS A 22 -8.92 -8.14 -20.86
N LEU A 23 -10.05 -8.45 -20.23
CA LEU A 23 -10.72 -9.76 -20.32
C LEU A 23 -11.43 -9.98 -21.67
N LYS A 24 -11.48 -8.95 -22.53
CA LYS A 24 -12.23 -8.96 -23.80
C LYS A 24 -13.71 -9.26 -23.60
N LEU A 25 -14.29 -8.79 -22.49
CA LEU A 25 -15.73 -8.85 -22.29
C LEU A 25 -16.43 -8.04 -23.39
N GLY A 26 -17.61 -8.51 -23.80
CA GLY A 26 -18.33 -7.95 -24.94
C GLY A 26 -18.58 -6.46 -24.75
N SER A 27 -18.10 -5.63 -25.69
CA SER A 27 -18.41 -4.20 -25.73
C SER A 27 -19.54 -3.93 -26.74
N GLY A 28 -20.41 -2.96 -26.45
CA GLY A 28 -21.48 -2.53 -27.37
C GLY A 28 -22.85 -3.20 -27.18
N PHE A 29 -23.04 -3.97 -26.11
CA PHE A 29 -24.35 -4.44 -25.67
C PHE A 29 -24.90 -3.52 -24.57
N ALA A 30 -26.21 -3.61 -24.30
CA ALA A 30 -26.77 -2.97 -23.11
C ALA A 30 -26.16 -3.65 -21.87
N ASP A 31 -25.29 -2.92 -21.20
CA ASP A 31 -24.61 -3.35 -19.99
C ASP A 31 -25.51 -3.03 -18.79
N ASP A 32 -25.85 -4.06 -18.01
CA ASP A 32 -26.60 -3.93 -16.77
C ASP A 32 -25.69 -3.84 -15.54
N GLY A 33 -24.36 -3.83 -15.73
CA GLY A 33 -23.35 -3.77 -14.68
C GLY A 33 -23.30 -5.04 -13.82
N SER A 34 -23.90 -6.14 -14.29
CA SER A 34 -24.02 -7.37 -13.50
C SER A 34 -22.67 -8.00 -13.12
N GLU A 35 -21.62 -7.77 -13.91
CA GLU A 35 -20.27 -8.27 -13.62
C GLU A 35 -19.38 -7.28 -12.85
N ASP A 36 -19.75 -6.01 -12.73
CA ASP A 36 -18.90 -4.96 -12.15
C ASP A 36 -18.45 -5.30 -10.72
N ALA A 37 -19.37 -5.82 -9.91
CA ALA A 37 -19.06 -6.24 -8.55
C ALA A 37 -18.03 -7.39 -8.50
N VAL A 38 -18.09 -8.33 -9.45
CA VAL A 38 -17.13 -9.45 -9.53
C VAL A 38 -15.77 -8.94 -9.99
N LEU A 39 -15.74 -8.06 -10.98
CA LEU A 39 -14.52 -7.43 -11.49
C LEU A 39 -13.83 -6.59 -10.41
N GLU A 40 -14.60 -5.80 -9.64
CA GLU A 40 -14.09 -5.04 -8.51
C GLU A 40 -13.42 -5.94 -7.47
N VAL A 41 -14.08 -7.04 -7.07
CA VAL A 41 -13.51 -7.98 -6.09
C VAL A 41 -12.21 -8.59 -6.60
N CYS A 42 -12.14 -8.96 -7.89
CA CYS A 42 -10.93 -9.50 -8.49
C CYS A 42 -9.78 -8.47 -8.49
N LEU A 43 -10.07 -7.22 -8.84
CA LEU A 43 -9.09 -6.12 -8.82
C LEU A 43 -8.56 -5.86 -7.42
N ARG A 44 -9.45 -5.70 -6.42
CA ARG A 44 -9.04 -5.47 -5.03
C ARG A 44 -8.19 -6.62 -4.51
N SER A 45 -8.58 -7.86 -4.80
CA SER A 45 -7.83 -9.05 -4.40
C SER A 45 -6.45 -9.10 -5.05
N ALA A 46 -6.36 -8.76 -6.34
CA ALA A 46 -5.09 -8.72 -7.08
C ALA A 46 -4.15 -7.64 -6.57
N MET A 47 -4.67 -6.43 -6.34
CA MET A 47 -3.93 -5.33 -5.76
C MET A 47 -3.38 -5.71 -4.39
N ALA A 48 -4.24 -6.19 -3.46
CA ALA A 48 -3.81 -6.59 -2.13
C ALA A 48 -2.72 -7.69 -2.17
N ALA A 49 -2.87 -8.70 -3.04
CA ALA A 49 -1.89 -9.76 -3.20
C ALA A 49 -0.52 -9.25 -3.69
N ILE A 50 -0.50 -8.28 -4.60
CA ILE A 50 0.72 -7.65 -5.11
C ILE A 50 1.34 -6.75 -4.04
N GLU A 51 0.56 -5.88 -3.41
CA GLU A 51 1.00 -4.94 -2.36
C GLU A 51 1.70 -5.67 -1.21
N VAL A 52 1.13 -6.79 -0.74
CA VAL A 52 1.75 -7.65 0.28
C VAL A 52 3.10 -8.20 -0.18
N ARG A 53 3.24 -8.54 -1.46
CA ARG A 53 4.45 -9.17 -1.99
C ARG A 53 5.61 -8.17 -2.17
N ILE A 54 5.30 -6.92 -2.52
CA ILE A 54 6.28 -5.85 -2.77
C ILE A 54 6.44 -4.89 -1.60
N GLY A 55 5.57 -4.95 -0.59
CA GLY A 55 5.60 -4.03 0.56
C GLY A 55 5.34 -2.58 0.16
N LYS A 56 4.50 -2.35 -0.85
CA LYS A 56 4.17 -1.02 -1.37
C LYS A 56 2.66 -0.83 -1.47
N ALA A 57 2.21 0.41 -1.32
CA ALA A 57 0.86 0.81 -1.71
C ALA A 57 0.87 1.13 -3.21
N LEU A 58 -0.05 0.56 -3.97
CA LEU A 58 -0.23 0.89 -5.38
C LEU A 58 -0.87 2.27 -5.50
N MET A 59 -2.09 2.40 -4.99
CA MET A 59 -2.83 3.66 -5.01
C MET A 59 -2.68 4.44 -3.70
N THR A 60 -2.65 5.76 -3.79
CA THR A 60 -2.45 6.64 -2.64
C THR A 60 -3.60 6.53 -1.66
N ARG A 61 -3.26 6.17 -0.43
CA ARG A 61 -4.17 6.04 0.70
C ARG A 61 -3.53 6.56 1.97
N ARG A 62 -4.37 6.88 2.94
CA ARG A 62 -3.94 7.28 4.27
C ARG A 62 -3.76 6.09 5.18
N PHE A 63 -2.66 6.10 5.91
CA PHE A 63 -2.32 5.10 6.91
C PHE A 63 -2.08 5.74 8.26
N SER A 64 -2.39 4.99 9.30
CA SER A 64 -2.00 5.24 10.69
C SER A 64 -0.98 4.18 11.09
N TRP A 65 0.16 4.60 11.63
CA TRP A 65 1.17 3.69 12.10
C TRP A 65 1.56 3.98 13.53
N GLU A 66 1.28 3.02 14.39
CA GLU A 66 1.57 3.07 15.82
C GLU A 66 2.89 2.36 16.14
N LEU A 67 3.76 3.04 16.89
CA LEU A 67 5.01 2.49 17.43
C LEU A 67 5.22 2.93 18.87
N THR A 68 5.93 2.09 19.63
CA THR A 68 6.29 2.32 21.03
C THR A 68 7.77 2.66 21.22
N ARG A 69 8.55 2.61 20.14
CA ARG A 69 9.96 2.99 20.09
C ARG A 69 10.31 3.52 18.71
N TRP A 70 11.17 4.51 18.66
CA TRP A 70 11.80 4.94 17.41
C TRP A 70 12.74 3.86 16.85
N GLY A 71 13.11 4.02 15.59
CA GLY A 71 14.11 3.22 14.90
C GLY A 71 15.53 3.54 15.35
N ALA A 72 16.41 3.84 14.39
CA ALA A 72 17.77 4.26 14.68
C ALA A 72 17.79 5.72 15.16
N ASP A 73 18.87 6.14 15.84
CA ASP A 73 18.99 7.48 16.45
C ASP A 73 18.68 8.61 15.45
N GLY A 74 17.51 9.24 15.60
CA GLY A 74 17.05 10.37 14.78
C GLY A 74 16.39 10.00 13.44
N GLU A 75 16.24 8.71 13.13
CA GLU A 75 15.61 8.24 11.89
C GLU A 75 14.52 7.20 12.16
N GLN A 76 13.36 7.41 11.56
CA GLN A 76 12.27 6.45 11.59
C GLN A 76 11.84 6.07 10.18
N THR A 77 12.22 4.86 9.75
CA THR A 77 11.75 4.25 8.51
C THR A 77 10.26 3.92 8.60
N LEU A 78 9.51 4.24 7.55
CA LEU A 78 8.09 3.94 7.41
C LEU A 78 7.89 2.51 6.86
N PRO A 79 6.82 1.80 7.26
CA PRO A 79 6.66 0.38 6.94
C PRO A 79 6.19 0.11 5.50
N ILE A 80 5.73 1.15 4.79
CA ILE A 80 5.18 1.07 3.44
C ILE A 80 5.77 2.19 2.57
N ALA A 81 5.91 1.91 1.27
CA ALA A 81 6.41 2.84 0.28
C ALA A 81 5.49 2.87 -0.96
N PRO A 82 5.57 3.88 -1.83
CA PRO A 82 6.21 5.17 -1.60
C PRO A 82 5.36 6.05 -0.66
N VAL A 83 5.98 6.87 0.18
CA VAL A 83 5.26 7.83 1.05
C VAL A 83 5.24 9.19 0.37
N VAL A 84 4.04 9.75 0.22
CA VAL A 84 3.80 11.05 -0.42
C VAL A 84 3.97 12.17 0.59
N ALA A 85 3.32 12.07 1.74
CA ALA A 85 3.35 13.09 2.78
C ALA A 85 3.11 12.49 4.16
N VAL A 86 3.76 13.04 5.17
CA VAL A 86 3.43 12.76 6.59
C VAL A 86 2.52 13.87 7.07
N THR A 87 1.30 13.50 7.43
CA THR A 87 0.25 14.42 7.86
C THR A 87 0.45 14.86 9.30
N SER A 88 0.80 13.92 10.20
CA SER A 88 1.03 14.22 11.61
C SER A 88 1.88 13.15 12.29
N VAL A 89 2.59 13.58 13.32
CA VAL A 89 3.27 12.70 14.29
C VAL A 89 2.70 13.03 15.66
N THR A 90 1.91 12.13 16.22
CA THR A 90 1.18 12.36 17.47
C THR A 90 1.69 11.44 18.57
N PHE A 91 2.15 12.02 19.67
CA PHE A 91 2.50 11.30 20.89
C PHE A 91 1.25 11.09 21.72
N VAL A 92 1.07 9.87 22.23
CA VAL A 92 0.01 9.53 23.16
C VAL A 92 0.66 9.00 24.43
N ASP A 93 0.42 9.66 25.55
CA ASP A 93 0.97 9.27 26.85
C ASP A 93 0.14 8.16 27.52
N ARG A 94 0.57 7.74 28.72
CA ARG A 94 -0.12 6.72 29.51
C ARG A 94 -1.52 7.13 30.02
N LEU A 95 -1.81 8.43 30.02
CA LEU A 95 -3.11 9.00 30.39
C LEU A 95 -3.99 9.27 29.16
N SER A 96 -3.56 8.81 27.98
CA SER A 96 -4.21 9.06 26.68
C SER A 96 -4.29 10.55 26.30
N VAL A 97 -3.35 11.36 26.80
CA VAL A 97 -3.18 12.74 26.35
C VAL A 97 -2.39 12.74 25.05
N GLU A 98 -2.95 13.36 24.02
CA GLU A 98 -2.34 13.49 22.71
C GLU A 98 -1.55 14.80 22.59
N THR A 99 -0.32 14.72 22.09
CA THR A 99 0.54 15.87 21.79
C THR A 99 1.08 15.73 20.37
N ILE A 100 0.76 16.70 19.51
CA ILE A 100 1.23 16.71 18.12
C ILE A 100 2.64 17.30 18.09
N LEU A 101 3.57 16.60 17.44
CA LEU A 101 4.90 17.11 17.15
C LEU A 101 4.84 18.14 16.02
N ASP A 102 5.51 19.27 16.20
CA ASP A 102 5.61 20.29 15.16
C ASP A 102 6.25 19.71 13.88
N ALA A 103 5.57 19.92 12.75
CA ALA A 103 6.04 19.50 11.43
C ALA A 103 7.39 20.11 11.05
N ALA A 104 7.80 21.23 11.65
CA ALA A 104 9.13 21.80 11.46
C ALA A 104 10.26 20.97 12.11
N SER A 105 9.94 20.04 13.02
CA SER A 105 10.92 19.24 13.76
C SER A 105 11.43 18.02 12.98
N TYR A 106 10.75 17.65 11.89
CA TYR A 106 11.08 16.47 11.09
C TYR A 106 10.89 16.73 9.59
N VAL A 107 11.60 15.98 8.76
CA VAL A 107 11.49 16.01 7.31
C VAL A 107 11.23 14.59 6.81
N LEU A 108 10.32 14.45 5.85
CA LEU A 108 10.14 13.22 5.11
C LEU A 108 11.24 13.10 4.04
N GLU A 109 12.14 12.15 4.20
CA GLU A 109 13.03 11.70 3.14
C GLU A 109 12.27 10.69 2.27
N ARG A 110 11.83 11.18 1.10
CA ARG A 110 11.11 10.35 0.13
C ARG A 110 12.07 9.38 -0.52
N ASP A 111 11.79 8.09 -0.35
CA ASP A 111 12.49 7.02 -1.04
C ASP A 111 11.49 5.96 -1.51
N SER A 112 11.74 5.37 -2.67
CA SER A 112 10.84 4.40 -3.30
C SER A 112 10.86 3.02 -2.61
N GLN A 113 11.87 2.74 -1.78
CA GLN A 113 12.09 1.46 -1.11
C GLN A 113 12.02 1.58 0.42
N ARG A 114 12.60 2.64 0.99
CA ARG A 114 12.76 2.86 2.43
C ARG A 114 12.53 4.34 2.79
N PRO A 115 11.30 4.85 2.61
CA PRO A 115 10.98 6.20 3.04
C PRO A 115 11.17 6.30 4.57
N LYS A 116 11.72 7.42 5.02
CA LYS A 116 12.00 7.66 6.45
C LYS A 116 11.67 9.10 6.82
N ILE A 117 11.31 9.31 8.08
CA ILE A 117 11.37 10.65 8.68
C ILE A 117 12.71 10.81 9.39
N VAL A 118 13.32 11.96 9.20
CA VAL A 118 14.59 12.35 9.83
C VAL A 118 14.41 13.68 10.53
N GLY A 119 15.03 13.85 11.70
CA GLY A 119 14.95 15.11 12.44
C GLY A 119 15.16 14.95 13.94
N ILE A 120 14.67 15.94 14.69
CA ILE A 120 14.72 15.93 16.15
C ILE A 120 13.46 15.22 16.64
N LEU A 121 13.54 13.90 16.76
CA LEU A 121 12.44 13.07 17.25
C LEU A 121 12.52 12.96 18.79
N PRO A 122 11.58 13.56 19.56
CA PRO A 122 11.59 13.46 21.01
C PRO A 122 11.45 12.01 21.48
N SER A 123 12.05 11.68 22.62
CA SER A 123 11.87 10.36 23.22
C SER A 123 10.39 10.07 23.50
N ILE A 124 9.96 8.84 23.20
CA ILE A 124 8.59 8.40 23.47
C ILE A 124 8.45 8.22 25.00
N PRO A 125 7.42 8.80 25.65
CA PRO A 125 7.18 8.62 27.08
C PRO A 125 7.05 7.13 27.46
N GLU A 126 7.43 6.80 28.70
CA GLU A 126 7.29 5.43 29.20
C GLU A 126 5.81 4.99 29.20
N SER A 127 5.54 3.81 28.65
CA SER A 127 4.17 3.31 28.40
C SER A 127 3.32 4.22 27.49
N GLY A 128 3.97 5.13 26.76
CA GLY A 128 3.37 5.90 25.68
C GLY A 128 3.57 5.24 24.32
N ARG A 129 3.00 5.86 23.30
CA ARG A 129 3.14 5.45 21.89
C ARG A 129 3.12 6.67 20.99
N VAL A 130 3.62 6.50 19.77
CA VAL A 130 3.53 7.52 18.72
C VAL A 130 2.71 6.96 17.58
N ILE A 131 1.83 7.80 17.06
CA ILE A 131 0.97 7.53 15.91
C ILE A 131 1.43 8.45 14.78
N LEU A 132 1.94 7.86 13.69
CA LEU A 132 2.22 8.58 12.45
C LEU A 132 1.03 8.44 11.53
N THR A 133 0.48 9.55 11.09
CA THR A 133 -0.51 9.57 10.01
C THR A 133 0.17 10.07 8.75
N PHE A 134 0.09 9.30 7.66
CA PHE A 134 0.75 9.63 6.40
C PHE A 134 0.01 9.06 5.21
N ASP A 135 0.22 9.68 4.05
CA ASP A 135 -0.34 9.24 2.77
C ASP A 135 0.74 8.50 1.98
N ALA A 136 0.44 7.27 1.55
CA ALA A 136 1.37 6.40 0.82
C ALA A 136 0.70 5.76 -0.39
N GLY A 137 1.46 5.67 -1.49
CA GLY A 137 1.06 5.11 -2.79
C GLY A 137 1.63 5.91 -3.96
N PHE A 138 1.62 5.32 -5.15
CA PHE A 138 2.18 5.95 -6.36
C PHE A 138 1.32 7.09 -6.91
N GLY A 139 0.03 7.14 -6.55
CA GLY A 139 -0.92 8.13 -7.01
C GLY A 139 -2.31 7.53 -7.16
N ASP A 140 -3.08 8.10 -8.09
CA ASP A 140 -4.25 7.43 -8.67
C ASP A 140 -3.83 6.21 -9.51
N TRP A 141 -4.80 5.52 -10.11
CA TRP A 141 -4.50 4.36 -10.96
C TRP A 141 -3.54 4.71 -12.09
N THR A 142 -3.67 5.90 -12.70
CA THR A 142 -2.79 6.30 -13.82
C THR A 142 -1.36 6.63 -13.39
N GLY A 143 -1.16 7.04 -12.13
CA GLY A 143 0.13 7.25 -11.50
C GLY A 143 0.90 5.98 -11.12
N VAL A 144 0.22 4.82 -11.00
CA VAL A 144 0.88 3.53 -10.74
C VAL A 144 1.76 3.15 -11.94
N PRO A 145 3.02 2.71 -11.77
CA PRO A 145 3.87 2.24 -12.86
C PRO A 145 3.19 1.23 -13.80
N ALA A 146 3.40 1.37 -15.11
CA ALA A 146 2.65 0.63 -16.13
C ALA A 146 2.84 -0.89 -16.04
N ASP A 147 4.01 -1.35 -15.65
CA ASP A 147 4.34 -2.74 -15.37
C ASP A 147 3.57 -3.29 -14.15
N LEU A 148 3.45 -2.51 -13.07
CA LEU A 148 2.62 -2.86 -11.91
C LEU A 148 1.14 -2.88 -12.27
N ARG A 149 0.64 -1.92 -13.05
CA ARG A 149 -0.74 -1.94 -13.56
C ARG A 149 -1.01 -3.20 -14.37
N HIS A 150 -0.10 -3.55 -15.28
CA HIS A 150 -0.21 -4.78 -16.07
C HIS A 150 -0.18 -6.04 -15.19
N ALA A 151 0.69 -6.09 -14.18
CA ALA A 151 0.76 -7.18 -13.22
C ALA A 151 -0.57 -7.37 -12.45
N VAL A 152 -1.20 -6.26 -12.04
CA VAL A 152 -2.53 -6.27 -11.40
C VAL A 152 -3.59 -6.85 -12.33
N LEU A 153 -3.67 -6.40 -13.58
CA LEU A 153 -4.65 -6.89 -14.56
C LEU A 153 -4.48 -8.40 -14.82
N LEU A 154 -3.24 -8.87 -14.98
CA LEU A 154 -2.94 -10.30 -15.16
C LEU A 154 -3.34 -11.13 -13.94
N GLN A 155 -3.06 -10.64 -12.73
CA GLN A 155 -3.43 -11.33 -11.50
C GLN A 155 -4.94 -11.34 -11.28
N ALA A 156 -5.63 -10.22 -11.56
CA ALA A 156 -7.07 -10.11 -11.48
C ALA A 156 -7.75 -11.06 -12.47
N ALA A 157 -7.23 -11.16 -13.71
CA ALA A 157 -7.71 -12.11 -14.70
C ALA A 157 -7.55 -13.56 -14.21
N ALA A 158 -6.40 -13.89 -13.61
CA ALA A 158 -6.19 -15.21 -13.04
C ALA A 158 -7.21 -15.56 -11.93
N PHE A 159 -7.63 -14.59 -11.13
CA PHE A 159 -8.69 -14.77 -10.12
C PHE A 159 -10.08 -14.88 -10.75
N TYR A 160 -10.37 -14.08 -11.78
CA TYR A 160 -11.66 -14.14 -12.48
C TYR A 160 -11.90 -15.51 -13.14
N GLU A 161 -10.87 -16.07 -13.77
CA GLU A 161 -10.92 -17.37 -14.46
C GLU A 161 -10.98 -18.55 -13.46
N ASN A 162 -10.27 -18.48 -12.34
CA ASN A 162 -10.14 -19.60 -11.38
C ASN A 162 -10.97 -19.40 -10.11
N ARG A 163 -12.31 -19.35 -10.27
CA ARG A 163 -13.26 -19.04 -9.19
C ARG A 163 -13.32 -20.09 -8.07
N ALA A 164 -12.97 -21.34 -8.35
CA ALA A 164 -13.11 -22.47 -7.42
C ALA A 164 -11.91 -22.64 -6.45
N GLY A 165 -10.86 -21.81 -6.56
CA GLY A 165 -9.68 -21.93 -5.70
C GLY A 165 -8.82 -23.18 -5.96
N GLU A 166 -9.06 -23.88 -7.08
CA GLU A 166 -8.30 -25.06 -7.47
C GLU A 166 -6.88 -24.69 -7.92
N GLY A 167 -5.97 -24.61 -6.96
CA GLY A 167 -4.58 -25.04 -7.10
C GLY A 167 -3.57 -24.07 -7.75
N ARG A 168 -2.99 -23.18 -6.94
CA ARG A 168 -1.53 -22.94 -6.95
C ARG A 168 -1.04 -22.65 -5.53
N ALA A 169 -0.13 -23.47 -5.01
CA ALA A 169 0.50 -23.29 -3.69
C ALA A 169 1.27 -21.95 -3.54
N ASN A 170 1.39 -21.15 -4.60
CA ASN A 170 1.99 -19.82 -4.62
C ASN A 170 1.13 -18.72 -5.30
N GLY A 171 -0.15 -18.98 -5.59
CA GLY A 171 -1.22 -18.01 -5.92
C GLY A 171 -1.07 -17.07 -7.13
N MET A 172 0.13 -16.90 -7.67
CA MET A 172 0.47 -15.85 -8.64
C MET A 172 1.11 -16.44 -9.91
N PRO A 173 0.64 -16.08 -11.13
CA PRO A 173 1.27 -16.50 -12.38
C PRO A 173 2.73 -16.05 -12.47
N PHE A 174 3.57 -16.83 -13.16
CA PHE A 174 5.00 -16.51 -13.33
C PHE A 174 5.25 -15.11 -13.91
N GLY A 175 4.46 -14.73 -14.93
CA GLY A 175 4.58 -13.41 -15.57
C GLY A 175 4.34 -12.25 -14.60
N VAL A 176 3.39 -12.40 -13.66
CA VAL A 176 3.14 -11.41 -12.60
C VAL A 176 4.35 -11.33 -11.67
N GLY A 177 4.89 -12.48 -11.26
CA GLY A 177 6.09 -12.55 -10.43
C GLY A 177 7.29 -11.83 -11.04
N ALA A 178 7.53 -12.02 -12.35
CA ALA A 178 8.64 -11.37 -13.06
C ALA A 178 8.49 -9.83 -13.13
N LEU A 179 7.27 -9.32 -13.30
CA LEU A 179 7.00 -7.87 -13.37
C LEU A 179 7.20 -7.19 -12.01
N ILE A 180 6.80 -7.83 -10.92
CA ILE A 180 6.87 -7.22 -9.59
C ILE A 180 8.23 -7.35 -8.90
N GLU A 181 9.14 -8.18 -9.45
CA GLU A 181 10.40 -8.51 -8.79
C GLU A 181 11.28 -7.27 -8.56
N ALA A 182 11.32 -6.33 -9.52
CA ALA A 182 12.07 -5.08 -9.41
C ALA A 182 11.59 -4.17 -8.26
N TYR A 183 10.35 -4.36 -7.81
CA TYR A 183 9.75 -3.58 -6.73
C TYR A 183 9.89 -4.24 -5.36
N ARG A 184 10.36 -5.49 -5.29
CA ARG A 184 10.50 -6.17 -4.00
C ARG A 184 11.54 -5.47 -3.13
N PRO A 185 11.30 -5.40 -1.81
CA PRO A 185 12.23 -4.75 -0.90
C PRO A 185 13.50 -5.59 -0.82
N ILE A 186 14.61 -5.04 -1.33
CA ILE A 186 15.91 -5.70 -1.22
C ILE A 186 16.40 -5.52 0.23
N ARG A 187 16.67 -6.65 0.88
CA ARG A 187 17.28 -6.70 2.21
C ARG A 187 18.71 -7.22 2.06
N ILE A 188 19.66 -6.31 1.88
CA ILE A 188 21.09 -6.62 1.92
C ILE A 188 21.54 -6.45 3.37
N GLY A 189 21.77 -7.57 4.06
CA GLY A 189 22.22 -7.59 5.46
C GLY A 189 21.10 -7.78 6.48
N GLY A 190 21.20 -8.84 7.27
CA GLY A 190 20.49 -8.96 8.54
C GLY A 190 21.34 -8.30 9.61
N VAL A 191 20.99 -7.08 10.01
CA VAL A 191 21.59 -6.47 11.20
C VAL A 191 21.01 -7.23 12.39
N ARG A 192 21.91 -7.79 13.20
CA ARG A 192 21.61 -8.49 14.47
C ARG A 192 21.06 -7.52 15.51
#